data_AF-A0A380PZ51-F1
#
_entry.id   AF-A0A380PZ51-F1
#
_cell.length_a   1.000
_cell.length_b   1.000
_cell.length_c   1.000
_cell.angle_alpha   90.00
_cell.angle_beta   90.00
_cell.angle_gamma   90.00
#
_symmetry.space_group_name_H-M   'P 1'
#
loop_
_entity.id
_entity.type
_entity.pdbx_description
1 polymer ?
#
loop_
_entity_poly.entity_id
_entity_poly.type
_entity_poly.pdbx_seq_one_letter_code
_entity_poly.pdbx_strand_id
1 'polypeptide(L)' 'MAEQPDNVELAVQLALQLHQVGRNEEALELLLEHLKKDLAAANGTARKTLMDILAALGTGDALAAKYRRQLYSLLY' A
#
# COMPACT_ATOMS: atom_id res chain seq x y z
N MET A 1 7.45 -24.01 -7.72
CA MET A 1 8.57 -23.38 -7.00
C MET A 1 8.73 -21.96 -7.51
N ALA A 2 8.03 -21.00 -6.89
CA ALA A 2 8.32 -19.57 -7.01
C ALA A 2 7.53 -18.84 -5.90
N GLU A 3 7.67 -19.32 -4.68
CA GLU A 3 7.36 -18.50 -3.51
C GLU A 3 8.50 -17.50 -3.44
N GLN A 4 8.34 -16.36 -4.10
CA GLN A 4 9.23 -15.21 -4.01
C GLN A 4 8.67 -14.31 -2.91
N PRO A 5 9.07 -14.48 -1.64
CA PRO A 5 8.56 -13.70 -0.51
C PRO A 5 8.98 -12.21 -0.55
N ASP A 6 9.68 -11.79 -1.62
CA ASP A 6 10.18 -10.44 -1.85
C ASP A 6 9.54 -9.76 -3.07
N ASN A 7 8.55 -10.40 -3.72
CA ASN A 7 7.88 -9.78 -4.87
C ASN A 7 6.91 -8.70 -4.39
N VAL A 8 7.43 -7.51 -4.15
CA VAL A 8 6.62 -6.30 -3.95
C VAL A 8 5.63 -6.14 -5.12
N GLU A 9 6.01 -6.51 -6.34
CA GLU A 9 5.10 -6.50 -7.49
C GLU A 9 3.86 -7.38 -7.28
N LEU A 10 4.00 -8.54 -6.63
CA LEU A 10 2.88 -9.40 -6.30
C LEU A 10 2.01 -8.77 -5.21
N ALA A 11 2.63 -8.12 -4.23
CA ALA A 11 1.91 -7.38 -3.21
C ALA A 11 1.10 -6.22 -3.81
N VAL A 12 1.67 -5.49 -4.77
CA VAL A 12 0.97 -4.42 -5.50
C VAL A 12 -0.22 -4.96 -6.28
N GLN A 13 -0.07 -6.09 -6.98
CA GLN A 13 -1.17 -6.73 -7.68
C GLN A 13 -2.26 -7.20 -6.73
N LEU A 14 -1.89 -7.80 -5.60
CA LEU A 14 -2.84 -8.23 -4.57
C LEU A 14 -3.60 -7.03 -3.99
N ALA A 15 -2.91 -5.93 -3.69
CA ALA A 15 -3.53 -4.70 -3.21
C ALA A 15 -4.52 -4.12 -4.22
N LEU A 16 -4.22 -4.17 -5.52
CA LEU A 16 -5.15 -3.77 -6.58
C LEU A 16 -6.40 -4.66 -6.61
N GLN A 17 -6.25 -5.98 -6.46
CA GLN A 17 -7.40 -6.89 -6.40
C GLN A 17 -8.25 -6.66 -5.15
N LEU A 18 -7.61 -6.45 -4.00
CA LEU A 18 -8.26 -6.11 -2.73
C LEU A 18 -9.04 -4.80 -2.85
N HIS A 19 -8.47 -3.78 -3.48
CA HIS A 19 -9.14 -2.52 -3.79
C HIS A 19 -10.40 -2.73 -4.66
N GLN A 20 -10.31 -3.56 -5.72
CA GLN A 20 -11.46 -3.86 -6.60
C GLN A 20 -12.63 -4.52 -5.88
N VAL A 21 -12.36 -5.34 -4.86
CA VAL A 21 -13.41 -5.98 -4.04
C VAL A 21 -13.82 -5.15 -2.81
N GLY A 22 -13.32 -3.91 -2.68
CA GLY A 22 -13.63 -3.00 -1.58
C GLY A 22 -12.83 -3.23 -0.28
N ARG A 23 -11.87 -4.17 -0.29
CA ARG A 23 -10.98 -4.49 0.85
C ARG A 23 -9.78 -3.53 0.89
N ASN A 24 -10.06 -2.24 0.97
CA ASN A 24 -9.04 -1.20 0.98
C ASN A 24 -8.10 -1.27 2.19
N GLU A 25 -8.60 -1.75 3.33
CA GLU A 25 -7.81 -1.87 4.55
C GLU A 25 -6.63 -2.83 4.39
N GLU A 26 -6.89 -4.03 3.91
CA GLU A 26 -5.84 -5.02 3.67
C GLU A 26 -4.91 -4.60 2.53
N ALA A 27 -5.44 -3.95 1.49
CA ALA A 27 -4.62 -3.42 0.40
C ALA A 27 -3.59 -2.41 0.93
N LEU A 28 -4.03 -1.48 1.78
CA LEU A 28 -3.19 -0.45 2.38
C LEU A 28 -2.21 -1.03 3.40
N GLU A 29 -2.66 -1.98 4.23
CA GLU A 29 -1.81 -2.66 5.21
C GLU A 29 -0.67 -3.40 4.52
N LEU A 30 -1.00 -4.22 3.53
CA LEU A 30 -0.03 -5.01 2.75
C LEU A 30 1.02 -4.12 2.09
N LEU A 31 0.61 -3.02 1.45
CA LEU A 31 1.52 -2.07 0.82
C LEU A 31 2.38 -1.34 1.85
N LEU A 32 1.80 -0.93 2.97
CA LEU A 32 2.51 -0.23 4.04
C LEU A 32 3.56 -1.14 4.70
N GLU A 33 3.26 -2.42 4.92
CA GLU A 33 4.22 -3.38 5.46
C GLU A 33 5.44 -3.56 4.54
N HIS A 34 5.23 -3.61 3.22
CA HIS A 34 6.34 -3.64 2.26
C HIS A 34 7.13 -2.34 2.28
N LEU A 35 6.46 -1.18 2.34
CA LEU A 35 7.10 0.14 2.41
C LEU A 35 7.91 0.36 3.70
N LYS A 36 7.46 -0.24 4.81
CA LYS A 36 8.20 -0.23 6.09
C LYS A 36 9.49 -1.03 6.02
N LYS A 37 9.52 -2.11 5.24
CA LYS A 37 10.71 -2.94 5.02
C LYS A 37 11.64 -2.30 4.00
N ASP A 38 11.07 -1.80 2.90
CA ASP A 38 11.81 -1.19 1.81
C ASP A 38 11.03 0.00 1.22
N LEU A 39 11.55 1.22 1.42
CA LEU A 39 10.92 2.44 0.88
C LEU A 39 10.99 2.53 -0.65
N ALA A 40 11.94 1.80 -1.26
CA ALA A 40 12.08 1.67 -2.71
C ALA A 40 11.29 0.47 -3.28
N ALA A 41 10.40 -0.14 -2.48
CA ALA A 41 9.65 -1.33 -2.83
C ALA A 41 8.93 -1.18 -4.18
N ALA A 42 9.14 -2.17 -5.07
CA ALA A 42 8.69 -2.17 -6.47
C ALA A 42 9.10 -0.89 -7.22
N ASN A 43 10.31 -0.39 -6.99
CA ASN A 43 10.85 0.83 -7.59
C ASN A 43 9.97 2.08 -7.31
N GLY A 44 9.34 2.12 -6.13
CA GLY A 44 8.39 3.17 -5.73
C GLY A 44 6.95 2.94 -6.20
N THR A 45 6.66 1.84 -6.91
CA THR A 45 5.30 1.50 -7.34
C THR A 45 4.40 1.22 -6.14
N ALA A 46 4.89 0.53 -5.10
CA ALA A 46 4.09 0.26 -3.90
C ALA A 46 3.61 1.54 -3.21
N ARG A 47 4.49 2.54 -3.09
CA ARG A 47 4.14 3.86 -2.56
C ARG A 47 3.10 4.54 -3.44
N LYS A 48 3.30 4.50 -4.76
CA LYS A 48 2.39 5.12 -5.72
C LYS A 48 0.98 4.51 -5.62
N THR A 49 0.88 3.18 -5.61
CA THR A 49 -0.41 2.47 -5.46
C THR A 49 -1.07 2.78 -4.12
N LEU A 50 -0.31 2.83 -3.02
CA LEU A 50 -0.85 3.21 -1.72
C LEU A 50 -1.42 4.63 -1.77
N MET A 51 -0.68 5.59 -2.33
CA MET A 51 -1.14 6.97 -2.48
C MET A 51 -2.38 7.09 -3.38
N ASP A 52 -2.46 6.29 -4.45
CA ASP A 52 -3.61 6.24 -5.34
C ASP A 52 -4.88 5.74 -4.62
N ILE A 53 -4.77 4.65 -3.87
CA ILE A 53 -5.87 4.13 -3.04
C ILE A 53 -6.29 5.17 -1.98
N LEU A 54 -5.34 5.83 -1.33
CA LEU A 54 -5.62 6.90 -0.36
C LEU A 54 -6.27 8.14 -1.00
N ALA A 55 -6.04 8.39 -2.29
CA ALA A 55 -6.72 9.44 -3.04
C ALA A 55 -8.13 9.02 -3.43
N ALA A 56 -8.31 7.75 -3.86
CA ALA A 56 -9.60 7.17 -4.21
C ALA A 56 -10.58 7.10 -3.01
N LEU A 57 -10.08 6.79 -1.81
CA LEU A 57 -10.85 6.81 -0.57
C LEU A 57 -11.27 8.22 -0.13
N GLY A 58 -10.55 9.25 -0.59
CA GLY A 58 -10.81 10.64 -0.23
C GLY A 58 -10.41 11.01 1.20
N THR A 59 -10.57 12.30 1.53
CA THR A 59 -10.17 12.88 2.82
C THR A 59 -11.13 12.59 3.97
N GLY A 60 -12.35 12.11 3.66
CA GLY A 60 -13.38 11.78 4.65
C GLY A 60 -13.23 10.38 5.26
N ASP A 61 -12.34 9.56 4.70
CA ASP A 61 -12.14 8.20 5.16
C ASP A 61 -11.12 8.15 6.31
N ALA A 62 -11.54 7.58 7.45
CA ALA A 62 -10.73 7.49 8.66
C ALA A 62 -9.48 6.63 8.45
N LEU A 63 -9.59 5.61 7.59
CA LEU A 63 -8.51 4.73 7.24
C LEU A 63 -7.46 5.51 6.45
N ALA A 64 -7.88 6.25 5.43
CA ALA A 64 -6.98 7.05 4.61
C ALA A 64 -6.20 8.09 5.44
N ALA A 65 -6.85 8.73 6.41
CA ALA A 65 -6.20 9.66 7.34
C ALA A 65 -5.14 8.97 8.22
N LYS A 66 -5.42 7.77 8.73
CA LYS A 66 -4.49 6.97 9.54
C LYS A 66 -3.25 6.58 8.74
N TYR A 67 -3.44 6.02 7.54
CA TYR A 67 -2.35 5.56 6.68
C TYR A 67 -1.48 6.72 6.16
N ARG A 68 -2.06 7.88 5.83
CA ARG A 68 -1.27 9.07 5.49
C ARG A 68 -0.32 9.45 6.63
N ARG A 69 -0.82 9.52 7.87
CA ARG A 69 0.03 9.83 9.03
C ARG A 69 1.17 8.83 9.19
N GLN A 70 0.90 7.54 9.02
CA GLN A 70 1.93 6.50 9.10
C GLN A 70 2.98 6.64 7.98
N LEU A 71 2.55 6.90 6.74
CA LEU A 71 3.46 7.10 5.61
C LEU A 71 4.37 8.31 5.83
N TYR A 72 3.81 9.45 6.28
CA TYR A 72 4.59 10.64 6.63
C TYR A 72 5.60 10.37 7.75
N SER A 73 5.21 9.58 8.75
CA SER A 73 6.10 9.19 9.85
C SER A 73 7.21 8.23 9.43
N LEU A 74 7.10 7.57 8.27
CA LEU A 74 8.15 6.74 7.68
C LEU A 74 9.11 7.54 6.78
N LEU A 75 8.69 8.73 6.35
CA LEU A 75 9.46 9.64 5.49
C LEU A 75 10.33 10.63 6.29
N TYR A 76 10.08 10.77 7.59
CA TYR A 76 10.77 11.67 8.51
C TYR A 76 11.55 10.86 9.54
#